data_AF-A0A4V1X6Q5-F1
#
_entry.id   AF-A0A4V1X6Q5-F1
#
_cell.length_a   1.000
_cell.length_b   1.000
_cell.length_c   1.000
_cell.angle_alpha   90.00
_cell.angle_beta   90.00
_cell.angle_gamma   90.00
#
_symmetry.space_group_name_H-M   'P 1'
#
loop_
_entity.id
_entity.type
_entity.pdbx_description
1 polymer ?
#
loop_
_entity_poly.entity_id
_entity_poly.type
_entity_poly.pdbx_seq_one_letter_code
_entity_poly.pdbx_strand_id
1 'polypeptide(L)'
;MRYDDWDVILFPKDSHVPIQEFKTACYVSPEEYGRQLPTLTCYINSLPTSTPFRISIHSWATLSKASPLIESRRKTNQKVVYTVQIIVDGARVFRGFFDITSKWPQEIAHEKRSLTINDYPTRQQRPYLEFPPFHHRTLMQSSWDARDPNGRIRITLSEQLITKSTSPGEADLGATNDIVCFSFQHAPKGTTIKHIPFISIY
;
A
#
# COMPACT_ATOMS: atom_id res chain seq x y z
N MET A 1 2.38 -10.75 0.85
CA MET A 1 0.93 -10.93 1.10
C MET A 1 0.17 -10.94 -0.22
N ARG A 2 -0.86 -11.79 -0.34
CA ARG A 2 -1.68 -11.96 -1.56
C ARG A 2 -3.15 -11.66 -1.33
N TYR A 3 -3.80 -10.94 -2.25
CA TYR A 3 -5.25 -10.78 -2.33
C TYR A 3 -5.72 -10.86 -3.78
N ASP A 4 -6.58 -11.82 -4.10
CA ASP A 4 -6.97 -12.15 -5.48
C ASP A 4 -5.74 -12.28 -6.41
N ASP A 5 -5.65 -11.43 -7.43
CA ASP A 5 -4.56 -11.36 -8.40
C ASP A 5 -3.42 -10.42 -7.97
N TRP A 6 -3.48 -9.84 -6.78
CA TRP A 6 -2.50 -8.87 -6.29
C TRP A 6 -1.56 -9.46 -5.26
N ASP A 7 -0.26 -9.27 -5.46
CA ASP A 7 0.79 -9.65 -4.53
C ASP A 7 1.63 -8.42 -4.15
N VAL A 8 1.85 -8.20 -2.86
CA VAL A 8 2.75 -7.15 -2.35
C VAL A 8 3.84 -7.80 -1.51
N ILE A 9 5.09 -7.48 -1.85
CA ILE A 9 6.29 -8.07 -1.25
C ILE A 9 7.24 -6.94 -0.83
N LEU A 10 7.73 -6.99 0.40
CA LEU A 10 8.73 -6.05 0.91
C LEU A 10 10.13 -6.65 0.83
N PHE A 11 11.11 -5.83 0.49
CA PHE A 11 12.53 -6.19 0.48
C PHE A 11 13.34 -5.13 1.22
N PRO A 12 14.37 -5.49 2.01
CA PRO A 12 15.45 -4.56 2.32
C PRO A 12 16.03 -4.03 1.00
N LYS A 13 16.40 -2.74 0.94
CA LYS A 13 16.80 -2.07 -0.32
C LYS A 13 17.81 -2.89 -1.14
N ASP A 14 18.89 -3.34 -0.50
CA ASP A 14 20.02 -3.99 -1.17
C ASP A 14 19.93 -5.53 -1.15
N SER A 15 18.77 -6.09 -0.81
CA SER A 15 18.55 -7.54 -0.72
C SER A 15 17.58 -8.04 -1.78
N HIS A 16 17.89 -9.17 -2.41
CA HIS A 16 16.95 -9.92 -3.26
C HIS A 16 16.08 -10.89 -2.45
N VAL A 17 16.37 -11.10 -1.17
CA VAL A 17 15.57 -11.91 -0.27
C VAL A 17 14.46 -11.04 0.32
N PRO A 18 13.17 -11.42 0.18
CA PRO A 18 12.05 -10.66 0.74
C PRO A 18 12.06 -10.72 2.27
N ILE A 19 11.47 -9.70 2.89
CA ILE A 19 11.23 -9.69 4.34
C ILE A 19 10.19 -10.76 4.66
N GLN A 20 10.52 -11.65 5.59
CA GLN A 20 9.63 -12.74 5.98
C GLN A 20 8.35 -12.23 6.64
N GLU A 21 7.21 -12.78 6.21
CA GLU A 21 5.88 -12.50 6.73
C GLU A 21 5.43 -13.61 7.70
N PHE A 22 4.66 -13.23 8.73
CA PHE A 22 4.10 -14.15 9.72
C PHE A 22 2.67 -13.77 10.08
N LYS A 23 1.86 -14.77 10.46
CA LYS A 23 0.48 -14.61 10.94
C LYS A 23 -0.38 -13.71 10.01
N THR A 24 -0.31 -13.98 8.70
CA THR A 24 -1.13 -13.26 7.72
C THR A 24 -2.60 -13.54 7.96
N ALA A 25 -3.41 -12.48 8.04
CA ALA A 25 -4.85 -12.54 8.22
C ALA A 25 -5.53 -11.44 7.40
N CYS A 26 -6.80 -11.63 7.05
CA CYS A 26 -7.61 -10.66 6.32
C CYS A 26 -8.79 -10.24 7.17
N TYR A 27 -9.01 -8.92 7.29
CA TYR A 27 -10.11 -8.33 8.03
C TYR A 27 -10.85 -7.38 7.12
N VAL A 28 -12.17 -7.33 7.28
CA VAL A 28 -12.99 -6.34 6.59
C VAL A 28 -13.18 -5.17 7.54
N SER A 29 -12.51 -4.06 7.25
CA SER A 29 -12.65 -2.85 8.06
C SER A 29 -13.69 -1.91 7.44
N PRO A 30 -14.60 -1.32 8.23
CA PRO A 30 -15.48 -0.29 7.73
C PRO A 30 -14.66 0.97 7.38
N GLU A 31 -14.83 1.43 6.15
CA GLU A 31 -14.38 2.71 5.63
C GLU A 31 -15.40 3.81 5.99
N GLU A 32 -15.03 5.06 5.75
CA GLU A 32 -15.97 6.18 5.74
C GLU A 32 -17.11 5.90 4.74
N TYR A 33 -18.35 6.26 5.09
CA TYR A 33 -19.55 6.02 4.27
C TYR A 33 -19.98 4.54 4.09
N GLY A 34 -19.53 3.64 4.97
CA GLY A 34 -20.06 2.26 5.04
C GLY A 34 -19.53 1.31 3.97
N ARG A 35 -18.49 1.71 3.23
CA ARG A 35 -17.75 0.80 2.35
C ARG A 35 -16.90 -0.13 3.19
N GLN A 36 -16.71 -1.34 2.69
CA GLN A 36 -15.91 -2.38 3.34
C GLN A 36 -14.62 -2.52 2.57
N LEU A 37 -13.48 -2.24 3.21
CA LEU A 37 -12.16 -2.40 2.61
C LEU A 37 -11.47 -3.64 3.18
N PRO A 38 -11.21 -4.67 2.36
CA PRO A 38 -10.36 -5.79 2.74
C PRO A 38 -8.98 -5.27 3.16
N THR A 39 -8.60 -5.54 4.40
CA THR A 39 -7.30 -5.19 4.96
C THR A 39 -6.57 -6.46 5.36
N LEU A 40 -5.54 -6.80 4.60
CA LEU A 40 -4.63 -7.87 4.94
C LEU A 40 -3.58 -7.35 5.91
N THR A 41 -3.36 -8.09 6.98
CA THR A 41 -2.36 -7.76 7.98
C THR A 41 -1.39 -8.92 8.15
N CYS A 42 -0.11 -8.63 8.30
CA CYS A 42 0.87 -9.62 8.74
C CYS A 42 1.91 -8.97 9.67
N TYR A 43 2.64 -9.80 10.39
CA TYR A 43 3.88 -9.38 11.03
C TYR A 43 5.06 -9.58 10.09
N ILE A 44 6.07 -8.72 10.21
CA ILE A 44 7.35 -8.84 9.50
C ILE A 44 8.53 -8.71 10.45
N ASN A 45 9.68 -9.26 10.06
CA ASN A 45 10.92 -9.03 10.78
C ASN A 45 11.27 -7.52 10.78
N SER A 46 11.53 -6.95 11.95
CA SER A 46 11.97 -5.55 12.08
C SER A 46 13.33 -5.31 11.43
N LEU A 47 13.42 -4.23 10.67
CA LEU A 47 14.67 -3.56 10.33
C LEU A 47 14.89 -2.38 11.30
N PRO A 48 16.13 -1.89 11.48
CA PRO A 48 16.36 -0.64 12.21
C PRO A 48 15.52 0.51 11.63
N THR A 49 15.08 1.43 12.48
CA THR A 49 14.39 2.65 12.07
C THR A 49 15.17 3.37 10.96
N SER A 50 14.47 3.93 9.99
CA SER A 50 15.06 4.62 8.84
C SER A 50 15.92 3.76 7.92
N THR A 51 15.89 2.42 8.07
CA THR A 51 16.52 1.53 7.10
C THR A 51 15.76 1.59 5.77
N PRO A 52 16.43 1.83 4.63
CA PRO A 52 15.78 1.83 3.33
C PRO A 52 15.19 0.46 2.96
N PHE A 53 14.00 0.48 2.39
CA PHE A 53 13.34 -0.71 1.84
C PHE A 53 12.71 -0.42 0.48
N ARG A 54 12.34 -1.48 -0.24
CA ARG A 54 11.61 -1.40 -1.51
C ARG A 54 10.41 -2.33 -1.49
N ILE A 55 9.40 -1.97 -2.26
CA ILE A 55 8.14 -2.70 -2.40
C ILE A 55 8.05 -3.20 -3.83
N SER A 56 7.75 -4.48 -4.01
CA SER A 56 7.36 -5.04 -5.31
C SER A 56 5.86 -5.34 -5.28
N ILE A 57 5.12 -4.74 -6.21
CA ILE A 57 3.69 -4.99 -6.40
C ILE A 57 3.54 -5.80 -7.67
N HIS A 58 2.78 -6.88 -7.62
CA HIS A 58 2.54 -7.79 -8.72
C HIS A 58 1.03 -7.84 -9.01
N SER A 59 0.69 -7.96 -10.29
CA SER A 59 -0.64 -8.35 -10.75
C SER A 59 -0.51 -9.62 -11.57
N TRP A 60 -1.34 -10.61 -11.29
CA TRP A 60 -1.42 -11.89 -12.00
C TRP A 60 -2.60 -11.97 -12.96
N ALA A 61 -3.38 -10.90 -13.08
CA ALA A 61 -4.56 -10.85 -13.92
C ALA A 61 -4.19 -11.07 -15.39
N THR A 62 -4.90 -11.98 -16.07
CA THR A 62 -4.69 -12.25 -17.51
C THR A 62 -5.20 -11.11 -18.39
N LEU A 63 -6.27 -10.44 -17.94
CA LEU A 63 -6.86 -9.27 -18.58
C LEU A 63 -7.23 -8.27 -17.50
N SER A 64 -6.52 -7.14 -17.48
CA SER A 64 -6.85 -6.04 -16.59
C SER A 64 -8.15 -5.37 -17.04
N LYS A 65 -9.19 -5.46 -16.21
CA LYS A 65 -10.50 -4.82 -16.43
C LYS A 65 -10.85 -4.00 -15.20
N ALA A 66 -11.45 -2.82 -15.42
CA ALA A 66 -11.92 -2.03 -14.30
C ALA A 66 -13.18 -2.67 -13.70
N SER A 67 -13.40 -2.43 -12.41
CA SER A 67 -14.58 -2.93 -11.71
C SER A 67 -15.87 -2.34 -12.31
N PRO A 68 -17.01 -3.05 -12.17
CA PRO A 68 -18.31 -2.54 -12.60
C PRO A 68 -18.65 -1.18 -11.98
N LEU A 69 -18.24 -0.94 -10.74
CA LEU A 69 -18.47 0.32 -10.03
C LEU A 69 -17.74 1.50 -10.68
N ILE A 70 -16.51 1.27 -11.13
CA ILE A 70 -15.72 2.29 -11.81
C ILE A 70 -16.19 2.50 -13.24
N GLU A 71 -16.48 1.42 -13.97
CA GLU A 71 -17.01 1.52 -15.34
C GLU A 71 -18.35 2.25 -15.37
N SER A 72 -19.25 2.02 -14.40
CA SER A 72 -20.55 2.71 -14.36
C SER A 72 -20.44 4.22 -14.12
N ARG A 73 -19.32 4.69 -13.55
CA ARG A 73 -19.06 6.10 -13.24
C ARG A 73 -18.20 6.78 -14.30
N ARG A 74 -17.64 6.01 -15.25
CA ARG A 74 -16.68 6.48 -16.23
C ARG A 74 -17.35 7.36 -17.28
N LYS A 75 -16.80 8.56 -17.49
CA LYS A 75 -17.15 9.42 -18.63
C LYS A 75 -16.25 9.11 -19.84
N THR A 76 -16.72 9.42 -21.05
CA THR A 76 -16.00 9.16 -22.31
C THR A 76 -14.58 9.77 -22.35
N ASN A 77 -14.41 10.93 -21.72
CA ASN A 77 -13.12 11.63 -21.61
C ASN A 77 -12.24 11.14 -20.46
N GLN A 78 -12.59 10.05 -19.77
CA GLN A 78 -11.82 9.51 -18.66
C GLN A 78 -11.23 8.15 -18.99
N LYS A 79 -10.07 7.86 -18.40
CA LYS A 79 -9.48 6.52 -18.39
C LYS A 79 -9.38 6.01 -16.94
N VAL A 80 -9.17 4.70 -16.80
CA VAL A 80 -9.00 4.05 -15.49
C VAL A 80 -7.52 3.76 -15.31
N VAL A 81 -7.04 4.03 -14.11
CA VAL A 81 -5.69 3.70 -13.66
C VAL A 81 -5.79 2.98 -12.32
N TYR A 82 -4.79 2.15 -12.03
CA TYR A 82 -4.55 1.71 -10.67
C TYR A 82 -3.79 2.79 -9.92
N THR A 83 -4.19 3.05 -8.67
CA THR A 83 -3.46 3.92 -7.77
C THR A 83 -2.92 3.13 -6.60
N VAL A 84 -1.64 3.36 -6.33
CA VAL A 84 -0.96 2.81 -5.16
C VAL A 84 -0.62 3.95 -4.23
N GLN A 85 -1.07 3.84 -2.98
CA GLN A 85 -0.70 4.75 -1.91
C GLN A 85 0.08 4.01 -0.84
N ILE A 86 1.27 4.51 -0.51
CA ILE A 86 2.09 3.97 0.59
C ILE A 86 2.06 4.95 1.74
N ILE A 87 1.64 4.46 2.90
CA ILE A 87 1.65 5.16 4.18
C ILE A 87 2.63 4.43 5.09
N VAL A 88 3.58 5.16 5.66
CA VAL A 88 4.50 4.65 6.68
C VAL A 88 4.26 5.47 7.93
N ASP A 89 3.92 4.79 9.03
CA ASP A 89 3.70 5.43 10.33
C ASP A 89 2.68 6.58 10.29
N GLY A 90 1.58 6.37 9.56
CA GLY A 90 0.53 7.37 9.34
C GLY A 90 0.85 8.47 8.32
N ALA A 91 2.10 8.61 7.87
CA ALA A 91 2.47 9.57 6.83
C ALA A 91 2.42 8.96 5.43
N ARG A 92 1.68 9.58 4.50
CA ARG A 92 1.72 9.21 3.07
C ARG A 92 3.08 9.59 2.48
N VAL A 93 3.87 8.59 2.11
CA VAL A 93 5.21 8.77 1.52
C VAL A 93 5.24 8.57 0.01
N PHE A 94 4.23 7.87 -0.55
CA PHE A 94 4.15 7.63 -1.98
C PHE A 94 2.70 7.63 -2.47
N ARG A 95 2.50 8.20 -3.66
CA ARG A 95 1.29 7.99 -4.47
C ARG A 95 1.68 7.82 -5.94
N GLY A 96 1.32 6.67 -6.51
CA GLY A 96 1.60 6.30 -7.89
C GLY A 96 0.32 6.04 -8.66
N PHE A 97 0.37 6.26 -9.97
CA PHE A 97 -0.70 5.95 -10.92
C PHE A 97 -0.11 5.05 -11.99
N PHE A 98 -0.75 3.90 -12.22
CA PHE A 98 -0.34 2.90 -13.19
C PHE A 98 -1.49 2.67 -14.16
N ASP A 99 -1.19 2.66 -15.45
CA ASP A 99 -2.22 2.36 -16.44
C ASP A 99 -2.73 0.93 -16.21
N ILE A 100 -4.00 0.66 -16.55
CA ILE A 100 -4.56 -0.68 -16.42
C ILE A 100 -3.77 -1.72 -17.26
N THR A 101 -3.11 -1.24 -18.32
CA THR A 101 -2.23 -2.01 -19.20
C THR A 101 -0.76 -2.03 -18.76
N SER A 102 -0.42 -1.45 -17.61
CA SER A 102 0.96 -1.45 -17.10
C SER A 102 1.49 -2.87 -16.93
N LYS A 103 2.78 -3.05 -17.24
CA LYS A 103 3.49 -4.30 -16.99
C LYS A 103 3.74 -4.44 -15.50
N TRP A 104 3.61 -5.64 -14.96
CA TRP A 104 3.92 -5.95 -13.56
C TRP A 104 5.12 -6.91 -13.51
N PRO A 105 5.98 -6.85 -12.48
CA PRO A 105 5.83 -6.07 -11.25
C PRO A 105 6.18 -4.59 -11.37
N GLN A 106 5.65 -3.80 -10.44
CA GLN A 106 6.05 -2.42 -10.19
C GLN A 106 6.91 -2.37 -8.93
N GLU A 107 8.16 -1.94 -9.09
CA GLU A 107 9.08 -1.75 -7.98
C GLU A 107 9.06 -0.29 -7.51
N ILE A 108 8.89 -0.10 -6.20
CA ILE A 108 8.83 1.22 -5.57
C ILE A 108 9.86 1.26 -4.45
N ALA A 109 10.95 2.01 -4.67
CA ALA A 109 12.02 2.20 -3.69
C ALA A 109 12.09 3.63 -3.15
N HIS A 110 11.48 4.59 -3.84
CA HIS A 110 11.60 6.02 -3.54
C HIS A 110 10.24 6.64 -3.18
N GLU A 111 10.28 7.65 -2.34
CA GLU A 111 9.12 8.47 -2.03
C GLU A 111 8.59 9.21 -3.27
N LYS A 112 7.28 9.43 -3.30
CA LYS A 112 6.60 10.29 -4.28
C LYS A 112 5.43 10.97 -3.58
N ARG A 113 5.72 12.04 -2.85
CA ARG A 113 4.72 12.76 -2.05
C ARG A 113 3.89 13.74 -2.87
N SER A 114 4.32 14.11 -4.07
CA SER A 114 3.56 14.99 -4.96
C SER A 114 2.15 14.46 -5.21
N LEU A 115 1.19 15.39 -5.34
CA LEU A 115 -0.19 15.09 -5.71
C LEU A 115 -0.40 15.09 -7.23
N THR A 116 0.56 15.59 -8.00
CA THR A 116 0.44 15.67 -9.46
C THR A 116 0.64 14.29 -10.11
N ILE A 117 -0.20 13.98 -11.09
CA ILE A 117 -0.07 12.75 -11.91
C ILE A 117 1.24 12.80 -12.69
N ASN A 118 1.50 13.94 -13.32
CA ASN A 118 2.74 14.23 -14.02
C ASN A 118 3.75 14.80 -13.03
N ASP A 119 4.65 13.95 -12.59
CA ASP A 119 5.76 14.34 -11.74
C ASP A 119 7.01 14.20 -12.61
N TYR A 120 7.42 15.31 -13.24
CA TYR A 120 8.63 15.33 -14.05
C TYR A 120 9.81 14.90 -13.18
N PRO A 121 10.75 14.09 -13.70
CA PRO A 121 11.93 13.74 -12.95
C PRO A 121 12.73 15.01 -12.68
N THR A 122 12.59 15.55 -11.46
CA THR A 122 13.52 16.57 -10.98
C THR A 122 14.90 15.91 -10.88
N ARG A 123 15.96 16.66 -11.19
CA ARG A 123 17.35 16.18 -11.07
C ARG A 123 17.72 15.74 -9.64
N GLN A 124 16.87 16.01 -8.65
CA GLN A 124 17.03 15.59 -7.27
C GLN A 124 16.57 14.14 -7.11
N GLN A 125 17.47 13.30 -6.62
CA GLN A 125 17.17 11.92 -6.26
C GLN A 125 16.16 11.95 -5.11
N ARG A 126 14.97 11.36 -5.30
CA ARG A 126 13.95 11.30 -4.25
C ARG A 126 14.45 10.40 -3.10
N PRO A 127 14.12 10.71 -1.84
CA PRO A 127 14.51 9.88 -0.71
C PRO A 127 13.94 8.46 -0.86
N TYR A 128 14.62 7.48 -0.26
CA TYR A 128 14.13 6.11 -0.24
C TYR A 128 12.93 5.98 0.69
N LEU A 129 12.13 4.94 0.50
CA LEU A 129 11.19 4.51 1.52
C LEU A 129 11.96 4.01 2.74
N GLU A 130 11.57 4.47 3.93
CA GLU A 130 12.29 4.22 5.18
C GLU A 130 11.44 3.42 6.18
N PHE A 131 12.07 2.46 6.87
CA PHE A 131 11.37 1.64 7.85
C PHE A 131 10.88 2.47 9.05
N PRO A 132 9.62 2.27 9.51
CA PRO A 132 9.08 3.05 10.62
C PRO A 132 9.75 2.68 11.96
N PRO A 133 9.74 3.58 12.95
CA PRO A 133 10.18 3.24 14.29
C PRO A 133 9.30 2.16 14.91
N PHE A 134 9.88 1.40 15.84
CA PHE A 134 9.12 0.45 16.63
C PHE A 134 8.35 1.17 17.73
N HIS A 135 7.03 1.08 17.68
CA HIS A 135 6.16 1.67 18.70
C HIS A 135 5.90 0.65 19.81
N HIS A 136 6.53 0.82 20.97
CA HIS A 136 6.29 -0.03 22.15
C HIS A 136 4.82 -0.07 22.58
N ARG A 137 4.07 1.00 22.30
CA ARG A 137 2.62 1.06 22.55
C ARG A 137 1.85 -0.08 21.86
N THR A 138 2.33 -0.57 20.72
CA THR A 138 1.73 -1.71 20.00
C THR A 138 1.73 -2.99 20.84
N LEU A 139 2.68 -3.15 21.77
CA LEU A 139 2.72 -4.30 22.69
C LEU A 139 1.77 -4.15 23.88
N MET A 140 1.35 -2.91 24.17
CA MET A 140 0.57 -2.54 25.36
C MET A 140 -0.89 -2.21 25.01
N GLN A 141 -1.27 -2.34 23.74
CA GLN A 141 -2.63 -2.08 23.28
C GLN A 141 -3.60 -3.15 23.78
N SER A 142 -4.68 -2.70 24.42
CA SER A 142 -5.77 -3.54 24.90
C SER A 142 -6.78 -3.93 23.81
N SER A 143 -6.75 -3.24 22.67
CA SER A 143 -7.60 -3.51 21.51
C SER A 143 -6.78 -3.40 20.23
N TRP A 144 -7.00 -4.33 19.30
CA TRP A 144 -6.33 -4.36 18.01
C TRP A 144 -7.21 -3.70 16.95
N ASP A 145 -6.68 -2.71 16.22
CA ASP A 145 -7.33 -2.16 15.03
C ASP A 145 -6.45 -2.46 13.80
N ALA A 146 -7.04 -3.09 12.78
CA ALA A 146 -6.38 -3.33 11.49
C ALA A 146 -5.94 -2.02 10.81
N ARG A 147 -6.64 -0.92 11.13
CA ARG A 147 -6.43 0.40 10.56
C ARG A 147 -5.47 1.27 11.37
N ASP A 148 -4.94 0.81 12.50
CA ASP A 148 -3.98 1.59 13.28
C ASP A 148 -2.77 1.96 12.40
N PRO A 149 -2.50 3.26 12.15
CA PRO A 149 -1.40 3.67 11.31
C PRO A 149 -0.02 3.56 11.98
N ASN A 150 0.03 3.50 13.31
CA ASN A 150 1.28 3.63 14.07
C ASN A 150 2.19 2.42 13.87
N GLY A 151 3.45 2.67 13.49
CA GLY A 151 4.46 1.64 13.31
C GLY A 151 4.17 0.66 12.16
N ARG A 152 3.26 1.00 11.23
CA ARG A 152 2.90 0.14 10.10
C ARG A 152 3.36 0.69 8.77
N ILE A 153 3.65 -0.23 7.85
CA ILE A 153 3.81 0.06 6.43
C ILE A 153 2.51 -0.39 5.77
N ARG A 154 1.74 0.56 5.23
CA ARG A 154 0.44 0.31 4.60
C ARG A 154 0.47 0.65 3.12
N ILE A 155 -0.01 -0.27 2.30
CA ILE A 155 -0.13 -0.12 0.85
C ILE A 155 -1.61 -0.26 0.50
N THR A 156 -2.24 0.83 0.09
CA THR A 156 -3.60 0.79 -0.44
C THR A 156 -3.53 0.74 -1.97
N LEU A 157 -4.22 -0.22 -2.54
CA LEU A 157 -4.43 -0.33 -3.97
C LEU A 157 -5.88 0.02 -4.30
N SER A 158 -6.06 0.89 -5.29
CA SER A 158 -7.37 1.35 -5.73
C SER A 158 -7.43 1.46 -7.25
N GLU A 159 -8.64 1.50 -7.78
CA GLU A 159 -8.92 1.97 -9.13
C GLU A 159 -9.32 3.44 -9.07
N GLN A 160 -8.87 4.24 -10.02
CA GLN A 160 -9.25 5.64 -10.10
C GLN A 160 -9.53 6.07 -11.53
N LEU A 161 -10.59 6.85 -11.71
CA LEU A 161 -10.84 7.58 -12.94
C LEU A 161 -9.95 8.81 -13.00
N ILE A 162 -9.26 9.00 -14.12
CA ILE A 162 -8.52 10.23 -14.40
C ILE A 162 -8.93 10.79 -15.76
N THR A 163 -9.01 12.12 -15.86
CA THR A 163 -9.30 12.78 -17.14
C THR A 163 -8.19 12.50 -18.15
N LYS A 164 -8.57 12.15 -19.39
CA LYS A 164 -7.69 12.05 -20.55
C LYS A 164 -7.26 13.46 -20.94
N SER A 165 -6.27 14.03 -20.25
CA SER A 165 -5.79 15.37 -20.58
C SER A 165 -4.96 15.36 -21.87
N THR A 166 -5.19 16.35 -22.73
CA THR A 166 -4.32 16.68 -23.88
C THR A 166 -3.18 17.62 -23.48
N SER A 167 -3.30 18.32 -22.34
CA SER A 167 -2.29 19.24 -21.79
C SER A 167 -1.50 18.58 -20.63
N PRO A 168 -0.16 18.63 -20.63
CA PRO A 168 0.63 18.06 -19.54
C PRO A 168 0.49 18.90 -18.26
N GLY A 169 -0.29 18.44 -17.27
CA GLY A 169 -0.30 19.06 -15.93
C GLY A 169 -1.61 18.94 -15.14
N GLU A 170 -2.76 18.95 -15.79
CA GLU A 170 -4.10 18.99 -15.15
C GLU A 170 -4.88 17.71 -15.40
N ALA A 171 -4.33 16.56 -15.03
CA ALA A 171 -5.16 15.36 -14.99
C ALA A 171 -6.03 15.42 -13.74
N ASP A 172 -7.33 15.68 -13.95
CA ASP A 172 -8.30 15.81 -12.87
C ASP A 172 -8.69 14.43 -12.30
N LEU A 173 -8.81 14.32 -10.98
CA LEU A 173 -9.08 13.07 -10.27
C LEU A 173 -10.59 12.84 -10.16
N GLY A 174 -11.06 11.74 -10.75
CA GLY A 174 -12.44 11.28 -10.68
C GLY A 174 -12.68 10.27 -9.56
N ALA A 175 -13.76 9.49 -9.72
CA ALA A 175 -14.17 8.49 -8.73
C ALA A 175 -13.07 7.45 -8.47
N THR A 176 -12.98 7.04 -7.20
CA THR A 176 -12.06 6.02 -6.71
C THR A 176 -12.82 4.83 -6.14
N ASN A 177 -12.24 3.65 -6.29
CA ASN A 177 -12.68 2.40 -5.70
C ASN A 177 -11.47 1.70 -5.07
N ASP A 178 -11.39 1.69 -3.74
CA ASP A 178 -10.32 1.00 -3.02
C ASP A 178 -10.55 -0.52 -3.10
N ILE A 179 -9.54 -1.24 -3.58
CA ILE A 179 -9.61 -2.69 -3.78
C ILE A 179 -9.20 -3.41 -2.50
N VAL A 180 -8.03 -3.05 -1.97
CA VAL A 180 -7.41 -3.75 -0.85
C VAL A 180 -6.36 -2.87 -0.15
N CYS A 181 -6.21 -3.06 1.16
CA CYS A 181 -5.10 -2.52 1.94
C CYS A 181 -4.20 -3.65 2.46
N PHE A 182 -2.90 -3.59 2.16
CA PHE A 182 -1.88 -4.45 2.74
C PHE A 182 -1.19 -3.71 3.89
N SER A 183 -1.25 -4.24 5.10
CA SER A 183 -0.78 -3.60 6.34
C SER A 183 0.28 -4.48 7.01
N PHE A 184 1.54 -4.06 6.94
CA PHE A 184 2.67 -4.78 7.50
C PHE A 184 3.05 -4.18 8.85
N GLN A 185 2.97 -4.97 9.92
CA GLN A 185 3.39 -4.60 11.27
C GLN A 185 4.75 -5.22 11.54
N HIS A 186 5.78 -4.42 11.83
CA HIS A 186 7.06 -5.00 12.24
C HIS A 186 7.06 -5.41 13.71
N ALA A 187 7.65 -6.58 13.99
CA ALA A 187 7.75 -7.17 15.31
C ALA A 187 9.19 -7.02 15.87
N PRO A 188 9.34 -6.65 17.15
CA PRO A 188 10.63 -6.25 17.71
C PRO A 188 11.66 -7.38 17.65
N LYS A 189 12.92 -7.01 17.32
CA LYS A 189 14.04 -7.96 17.28
C LYS A 189 14.25 -8.60 18.65
N GLY A 190 14.26 -9.93 18.71
CA GLY A 190 14.49 -10.69 19.95
C GLY A 190 13.23 -11.09 20.71
N THR A 191 12.05 -10.61 20.32
CA THR A 191 10.79 -11.15 20.84
C THR A 191 10.37 -12.33 19.97
N THR A 192 10.46 -13.54 20.49
CA THR A 192 9.86 -14.72 19.85
C THR A 192 8.41 -14.38 19.52
N ILE A 193 8.01 -14.46 18.25
CA ILE A 193 6.64 -14.14 17.75
C ILE A 193 5.54 -14.95 18.50
N LYS A 194 5.96 -16.00 19.24
CA LYS A 194 5.15 -16.75 20.22
C LYS A 194 4.62 -15.91 21.40
N HIS A 195 5.24 -14.78 21.73
CA HIS A 195 4.89 -13.92 22.87
C HIS A 195 4.23 -12.59 22.50
N ILE A 196 3.95 -12.34 21.22
CA ILE A 196 3.02 -11.25 20.88
C ILE A 196 1.65 -11.69 21.42
N PRO A 197 1.06 -10.97 22.39
CA PRO A 197 -0.16 -11.39 23.04
C PRO A 197 -1.21 -11.69 21.97
N PHE A 198 -1.84 -12.86 22.09
CA PHE A 198 -3.11 -13.11 21.43
C PHE A 198 -4.05 -12.01 21.91
N ILE A 199 -4.32 -11.03 21.06
CA ILE A 199 -5.50 -10.22 21.24
C ILE A 199 -6.63 -11.17 20.87
N SER A 200 -7.18 -11.83 21.89
CA SER A 200 -8.36 -12.65 21.79
C SER A 200 -9.48 -11.71 21.34
N ILE A 201 -9.82 -11.79 20.06
CA ILE A 201 -10.96 -11.08 19.49
C ILE A 201 -12.18 -11.88 19.95
N TYR A 202 -12.86 -11.40 20.99
CA TYR A 202 -14.24 -11.79 21.29
C TYR A 202 -15.19 -10.83 20.57
#